data_AF-A0A3B3YS93-F1
#
_entry.id   AF-A0A3B3YS93-F1
#
_cell.length_a   1.000
_cell.length_b   1.000
_cell.length_c   1.000
_cell.angle_alpha   90.00
_cell.angle_beta   90.00
_cell.angle_gamma   90.00
#
_symmetry.space_group_name_H-M   'P 1'
#
loop_
_entity.id
_entity.type
_entity.pdbx_description
1 polymer ?
#
loop_
_entity_poly.entity_id
_entity_poly.type
_entity_poly.pdbx_seq_one_letter_code
_entity_poly.pdbx_strand_id
1 'polypeptide(L)' 'MRNGFGVSERSNGMKYEGEWLNNKRHGYGCTVFPDSTKEEGKYKNNVLVRGIRKQTFLFITFYFSTNCPKPSM' A
#
# COMPACT_ATOMS: atom_id res chain seq x y z
N MET A 1 -6.62 -15.45 -6.22
CA MET A 1 -6.01 -14.93 -4.97
C MET A 1 -5.07 -13.80 -5.34
N ARG A 2 -5.17 -12.64 -4.69
CA ARG A 2 -4.19 -11.56 -4.82
C ARG A 2 -2.88 -11.97 -4.18
N ASN A 3 -1.83 -11.97 -4.99
CA ASN A 3 -0.44 -12.21 -4.64
C ASN A 3 0.40 -11.18 -5.40
N GLY A 4 1.45 -10.64 -4.77
CA GLY A 4 2.28 -9.58 -5.34
C GLY A 4 1.70 -8.18 -5.12
N PHE A 5 2.22 -7.19 -5.86
CA PHE A 5 1.81 -5.80 -5.71
C PHE A 5 0.41 -5.54 -6.27
N GLY A 6 -0.40 -4.73 -5.60
CA GLY A 6 -1.70 -4.33 -6.13
C GLY A 6 -2.41 -3.24 -5.33
N VAL A 7 -3.41 -2.65 -5.97
CA VAL A 7 -4.28 -1.63 -5.40
C VAL A 7 -5.64 -2.24 -5.06
N SER A 8 -6.18 -1.89 -3.89
CA SER A 8 -7.56 -2.18 -3.51
C SER A 8 -8.24 -0.90 -3.08
N GLU A 9 -9.33 -0.58 -3.75
CA GLU A 9 -10.22 0.51 -3.39
C GLU A 9 -11.51 -0.07 -2.80
N ARG A 10 -12.01 0.56 -1.76
CA ARG A 10 -13.27 0.20 -1.11
C ARG A 10 -14.31 1.27 -1.38
N SER A 11 -15.58 0.88 -1.39
CA SER A 11 -16.72 1.79 -1.57
C SER A 11 -16.81 2.90 -0.53
N ASN A 12 -16.17 2.75 0.63
CA ASN A 12 -16.09 3.77 1.67
C ASN A 12 -15.00 4.83 1.42
N GLY A 13 -14.27 4.78 0.30
CA GLY A 13 -13.17 5.70 -0.03
C GLY A 13 -11.81 5.30 0.55
N MET A 14 -11.72 4.16 1.25
CA MET A 14 -10.44 3.62 1.72
C MET A 14 -9.68 3.00 0.56
N LYS A 15 -8.41 3.38 0.39
CA LYS A 15 -7.51 2.85 -0.65
C LYS A 15 -6.29 2.20 -0.01
N TYR A 16 -5.98 0.97 -0.39
CA TYR A 16 -4.72 0.32 -0.07
C TYR A 16 -3.90 0.11 -1.33
N GLU A 17 -2.61 0.38 -1.24
CA GLU A 17 -1.63 0.13 -2.28
C GLU A 17 -0.40 -0.53 -1.65
N GLY A 18 -0.03 -1.71 -2.13
CA GLY A 18 1.09 -2.44 -1.54
C GLY A 18 1.09 -3.92 -1.92
N GLU A 19 1.91 -4.68 -1.22
CA GLU A 19 2.05 -6.11 -1.47
C GLU A 19 0.87 -6.91 -0.87
N TRP A 20 0.54 -8.00 -1.56
CA TRP A 20 -0.49 -8.95 -1.20
C TRP A 20 0.08 -10.35 -1.15
N LEU A 21 -0.42 -11.14 -0.20
CA LEU A 21 -0.17 -12.57 -0.12
C LEU A 21 -1.45 -13.27 0.33
N ASN A 22 -1.96 -14.19 -0.49
CA ASN A 22 -3.17 -14.96 -0.24
C ASN A 22 -4.38 -14.09 0.12
N ASN A 23 -4.64 -13.04 -0.67
CA ASN A 23 -5.70 -12.04 -0.44
C ASN A 23 -5.52 -11.18 0.85
N LYS A 24 -4.37 -11.25 1.51
CA LYS A 24 -4.07 -10.42 2.69
C LYS A 24 -3.00 -9.39 2.36
N ARG A 25 -3.11 -8.19 2.94
CA ARG A 25 -2.04 -7.19 2.92
C ARG A 25 -0.80 -7.79 3.56
N HIS A 26 0.31 -7.70 2.85
CA HIS A 26 1.61 -8.23 3.23
C HIS A 26 2.70 -7.24 2.80
N GLY A 27 3.94 -7.45 3.22
CA GLY A 27 5.08 -6.68 2.72
C GLY A 27 4.93 -5.18 2.99
N TYR A 28 5.45 -4.33 2.12
CA TYR A 28 5.27 -2.89 2.25
C TYR A 28 3.97 -2.43 1.59
N GLY A 29 3.28 -1.49 2.25
CA GLY A 29 2.09 -0.88 1.71
C GLY A 29 1.70 0.42 2.39
N CYS A 30 0.75 1.11 1.77
CA CYS A 30 0.16 2.35 2.23
C CYS A 30 -1.37 2.22 2.17
N THR A 31 -2.02 2.48 3.30
CA THR A 31 -3.47 2.61 3.38
C THR A 31 -3.81 4.10 3.52
N VAL A 32 -4.63 4.62 2.62
CA VAL A 32 -5.23 5.95 2.70
C VAL A 32 -6.68 5.78 3.15
N PHE A 33 -7.05 6.50 4.19
CA PHE A 33 -8.39 6.52 4.74
C PHE A 33 -9.20 7.71 4.20
N PRO A 34 -10.54 7.65 4.28
CA PRO A 34 -11.41 8.71 3.78
C PRO A 34 -11.22 10.05 4.51
N ASP A 35 -10.75 10.02 5.76
CA ASP A 35 -10.39 11.18 6.57
C ASP A 35 -9.02 11.79 6.17
N SER A 36 -8.47 11.37 5.04
CA SER A 36 -7.12 11.74 4.55
C SER A 36 -5.96 11.28 5.42
N THR A 37 -6.21 10.49 6.48
CA THR A 37 -5.14 9.85 7.23
C THR A 37 -4.50 8.74 6.42
N LYS A 38 -3.23 8.45 6.72
CA LYS A 38 -2.42 7.46 6.00
C LYS A 38 -1.68 6.57 6.98
N GLU A 39 -1.74 5.27 6.71
CA GLU A 39 -0.98 4.23 7.40
C GLU A 39 -0.02 3.57 6.42
N GLU A 40 1.25 3.91 6.55
CA GLU A 40 2.33 3.35 5.77
C GLU A 40 3.18 2.42 6.62
N GLY A 41 3.59 1.30 6.03
CA GLY A 41 4.66 0.49 6.58
C GLY A 41 4.54 -0.97 6.20
N LYS A 42 5.12 -1.83 7.04
CA LYS A 42 5.15 -3.27 6.79
C LYS A 42 3.88 -3.93 7.30
N TYR A 43 3.16 -4.62 6.42
CA TYR A 43 2.00 -5.43 6.71
C TYR A 43 2.38 -6.91 6.82
N LYS A 44 1.70 -7.63 7.73
CA LYS A 44 1.71 -9.09 7.81
C LYS A 44 0.29 -9.55 8.10
N ASN A 45 -0.29 -10.32 7.19
CA ASN A 45 -1.64 -10.89 7.36
C ASN A 45 -2.71 -9.84 7.68
N ASN A 46 -2.75 -8.73 6.93
CA ASN A 46 -3.63 -7.58 7.14
C ASN A 46 -3.30 -6.65 8.33
N VAL A 47 -2.27 -6.93 9.12
CA VAL A 47 -1.89 -6.11 10.28
C VAL A 47 -0.64 -5.31 9.97
N LEU A 48 -0.65 -4.01 10.29
CA LEU A 48 0.54 -3.16 10.22
C LEU A 48 1.48 -3.50 11.39
N VAL A 49 2.60 -4.17 11.10
CA VAL A 49 3.57 -4.61 12.11
C VAL A 49 4.67 -3.59 12.36
N ARG A 50 4.98 -2.73 11.37
CA ARG A 50 5.95 -1.65 11.51
C ARG A 50 5.46 -0.44 10.74
N GLY A 51 4.93 0.55 11.46
CA GLY A 51 4.53 1.82 10.88
C GLY A 51 5.74 2.71 10.56
N ILE A 52 5.73 3.35 9.40
CA ILE A 52 6.64 4.44 9.06
C ILE A 52 5.89 5.73 9.40
N ARG A 53 6.38 6.50 10.38
CA ARG A 53 5.71 7.75 10.78
C ARG A 53 6.02 8.84 9.76
N LYS A 54 4.97 9.28 9.04
CA LYS A 54 4.75 10.58 8.39
C LYS A 54 5.99 11.49 8.26
N GLN A 55 6.90 11.22 7.33
CA GLN A 55 7.78 12.30 6.83
C GLN A 55 8.48 12.05 5.49
N THR A 56 8.37 10.87 4.88
CA THR A 56 9.07 10.60 3.62
C THR A 56 8.08 10.43 2.48
N PHE A 57 7.38 11.51 2.13
CA PHE A 57 6.58 11.62 0.90
C PHE A 57 7.38 11.17 -0.34
N LEU A 58 8.71 11.32 -0.29
CA LEU A 58 9.67 10.89 -1.29
C LEU A 58 9.88 9.37 -1.36
N PHE A 59 9.75 8.62 -0.26
CA PHE A 59 10.05 7.17 -0.29
C PHE A 59 8.94 6.37 -0.95
N ILE A 60 7.68 6.76 -0.71
CA ILE A 60 6.51 6.14 -1.31
C ILE A 60 6.43 6.45 -2.80
N THR A 61 6.58 7.72 -3.19
CA THR A 61 6.55 8.08 -4.61
C THR A 61 7.72 7.48 -5.36
N PHE A 62 8.90 7.34 -4.75
CA PHE A 62 10.04 6.69 -5.38
C PHE A 62 9.86 5.16 -5.43
N TYR A 63 9.38 4.53 -4.36
CA TYR A 63 9.10 3.09 -4.33
C TYR A 63 7.98 2.70 -5.30
N PHE A 64 6.86 3.43 -5.33
CA PHE A 64 5.80 3.22 -6.31
C PHE A 64 6.23 3.65 -7.73
N SER A 65 7.01 4.71 -7.91
CA SER A 65 7.53 5.07 -9.24
C SER A 65 8.55 4.06 -9.77
N THR A 66 9.27 3.34 -8.91
CA THR A 66 10.27 2.33 -9.31
C THR A 66 9.69 0.92 -9.41
N ASN A 67 8.63 0.60 -8.66
CA ASN A 67 7.99 -0.72 -8.65
C ASN A 67 6.62 -0.77 -9.34
N CYS A 68 6.05 0.36 -9.77
CA CYS A 68 4.94 0.34 -10.72
C CYS A 68 5.48 -0.09 -12.09
N PRO A 69 5.02 -1.22 -12.66
CA PRO A 69 5.17 -1.41 -14.09
C PRO A 69 4.42 -0.27 -14.76
N LYS A 70 5.13 0.58 -15.50
CA LYS A 70 4.48 1.57 -16.37
C LYS A 70 3.41 0.83 -17.16
N PRO A 71 2.15 1.33 -17.26
CA PRO A 71 1.23 0.78 -18.22
C PRO A 71 1.93 0.86 -19.58
N SER A 72 2.20 -0.29 -20.17
CA SER A 72 2.63 -0.39 -21.56
C SER A 72 1.50 0.24 -22.37
N MET A 73 1.80 1.42 -22.92
CA MET A 73 0.96 2.08 -23.91
C MET A 73 0.83 1.21 -25.15
#